data_AF-A0A952Q4B6-F1
#
_entry.id   AF-A0A952Q4B6-F1
#
_cell.length_a   1.000
_cell.length_b   1.000
_cell.length_c   1.000
_cell.angle_alpha   90.00
_cell.angle_beta   90.00
_cell.angle_gamma   90.00
#
_symmetry.space_group_name_H-M   'P 1'
#
loop_
_entity.id
_entity.type
_entity.pdbx_description
1 polymer ?
#
loop_
_entity_poly.entity_id
_entity_poly.type
_entity_poly.pdbx_seq_one_letter_code
_entity_poly.pdbx_strand_id
1 'polypeptide(L)'
;MSKRQPQTSHPDADKRFFYVSVGVFVVVSLFALYVVISRNANTTTATLASTPLATVPSGLTATLTQVPAPVPIAGEFADQVRKVGQMVAACPDYTDARRTQMNLHISWLLAPDTIPQYMKLPLGNNPTGRLIEGMATFTSAEWGLRSKDPTSCLLPIGKQLNLLLVATGQAAFSEFQ
;
A
#
# COMPACT_ATOMS: atom_id res chain seq x y z
N MET A 1 22.77 54.66 3.87
CA MET A 1 24.02 53.89 3.70
C MET A 1 24.22 53.05 4.94
N SER A 2 23.92 51.75 4.89
CA SER A 2 24.02 50.83 6.04
C SER A 2 25.25 49.94 5.88
N LYS A 3 26.25 50.13 6.76
CA LYS A 3 27.48 49.33 6.80
C LYS A 3 27.15 47.93 7.34
N ARG A 4 27.25 46.90 6.50
CA ARG A 4 27.28 45.50 6.96
C ARG A 4 28.62 45.24 7.63
N GLN A 5 28.60 44.86 8.91
CA GLN A 5 29.79 44.30 9.56
C GLN A 5 30.02 42.87 9.07
N PRO A 6 31.29 42.48 8.83
CA PRO A 6 31.64 41.09 8.52
C PRO A 6 31.53 40.24 9.79
N GLN A 7 30.67 39.21 9.74
CA GLN A 7 30.64 38.15 10.73
C GLN A 7 31.89 37.28 10.55
N THR A 8 32.82 37.36 11.49
CA THR A 8 33.93 36.42 11.63
C THR A 8 33.39 35.12 12.21
N SER A 9 33.17 34.11 11.36
CA SER A 9 32.88 32.74 11.80
C SER A 9 34.13 32.16 12.48
N HIS A 10 34.01 31.84 13.78
CA HIS A 10 35.09 31.28 14.58
C HIS A 10 35.29 29.80 14.21
N PRO A 11 36.43 29.41 13.59
CA PRO A 11 36.62 28.09 12.98
C PRO A 11 36.62 26.90 13.95
N ASP A 12 36.69 27.16 15.26
CA ASP A 12 36.69 26.12 16.29
C ASP A 12 35.28 25.67 16.71
N ALA A 13 34.25 26.48 16.43
CA ALA A 13 32.86 26.11 16.72
C ALA A 13 32.36 25.01 15.75
N ASP A 14 32.70 25.12 14.47
CA ASP A 14 32.25 24.19 13.42
C ASP A 14 32.81 22.78 13.59
N LYS A 15 34.04 22.65 14.10
CA LYS A 15 34.65 21.34 14.36
C LYS A 15 33.89 20.58 15.45
N ARG A 16 33.42 21.27 16.48
CA ARG A 16 32.66 20.63 17.58
C ARG A 16 31.30 20.14 17.10
N PHE A 17 30.59 20.92 16.28
CA PHE A 17 29.33 20.48 15.69
C PHE A 17 29.52 19.30 14.72
N PHE A 18 30.62 19.29 13.95
CA PHE A 18 30.95 18.17 13.08
C PHE A 18 31.19 16.87 13.87
N TYR A 19 32.00 16.90 14.94
CA TYR A 19 32.23 15.70 15.76
C TYR A 19 30.97 15.21 16.48
N VAL A 20 30.10 16.13 16.94
CA VAL A 20 28.81 15.77 17.55
C VAL A 20 27.88 15.11 16.52
N SER A 21 27.80 15.65 15.30
CA SER A 21 26.98 15.08 14.22
C SER A 21 27.46 13.69 13.81
N VAL A 22 28.78 13.50 13.65
CA VAL A 22 29.38 12.18 13.35
C VAL A 22 29.12 11.20 14.49
N GLY A 23 29.24 11.62 15.75
CA GLY A 23 28.96 10.78 16.91
C GLY A 23 27.51 10.27 16.93
N VAL A 24 26.54 11.16 16.69
CA VAL A 24 25.12 10.78 16.61
C VAL A 24 24.87 9.82 15.46
N PHE A 25 25.45 10.05 14.28
CA PHE A 25 25.30 9.18 13.12
C PHE A 25 25.82 7.77 13.38
N VAL A 26 26.98 7.65 14.04
CA VAL A 26 27.57 6.34 14.41
C VAL A 26 26.67 5.62 15.41
N VAL A 27 26.15 6.29 16.43
CA VAL A 27 25.26 5.69 17.44
C VAL A 27 23.96 5.18 16.80
N VAL A 28 23.34 5.99 15.93
CA VAL A 28 22.11 5.60 15.22
C VAL A 28 22.37 4.41 14.27
N SER A 29 23.50 4.42 13.56
CA SER A 29 23.88 3.34 12.66
C SER A 29 24.13 2.03 13.41
N LEU A 30 24.83 2.08 14.55
CA LEU A 30 25.07 0.92 15.41
C LEU A 30 23.76 0.39 16.02
N PHE A 31 22.85 1.27 16.43
CA PHE A 31 21.54 0.88 16.94
C PHE A 31 20.70 0.18 15.88
N ALA A 32 20.65 0.73 14.65
CA ALA A 32 19.95 0.09 13.53
C ALA A 32 20.55 -1.28 13.20
N LEU A 33 21.88 -1.41 13.18
CA LEU A 33 22.57 -2.67 12.95
C LEU A 33 22.25 -3.69 14.06
N TYR A 34 22.25 -3.25 15.32
CA TYR A 34 21.88 -4.08 16.46
C TYR A 34 20.43 -4.59 16.37
N VAL A 35 19.48 -3.75 15.94
CA VAL A 35 18.08 -4.15 15.73
C VAL A 35 17.97 -5.21 14.62
N VAL A 36 18.74 -5.08 13.54
CA VAL A 36 18.75 -6.07 12.45
C VAL A 36 19.36 -7.40 12.91
N ILE A 37 20.49 -7.36 13.63
CA ILE A 37 21.16 -8.57 14.13
C ILE A 37 20.31 -9.27 15.20
N SER A 38 19.70 -8.53 16.12
CA SER A 38 18.82 -9.10 17.15
C SER A 38 17.54 -9.72 16.57
N ARG A 39 17.03 -9.21 15.45
CA ARG A 39 15.94 -9.86 14.71
C ARG A 39 16.39 -11.16 14.03
N ASN A 40 17.62 -11.23 13.51
CA ASN A 40 18.15 -12.43 12.88
C ASN A 40 18.58 -13.52 13.88
N ALA A 41 18.95 -13.17 15.12
CA ALA A 41 19.27 -14.15 16.16
C ALA A 41 18.05 -14.95 16.64
N ASN A 42 16.83 -14.47 16.37
CA ASN A 42 15.57 -15.16 16.66
C ASN A 42 15.02 -15.91 15.44
N THR A 43 15.87 -16.47 14.58
CA THR A 43 15.45 -17.47 13.58
C THR A 43 15.22 -18.82 14.26
N THR A 44 14.39 -18.83 15.30
CA THR A 44 13.74 -20.03 15.80
C THR A 44 12.56 -20.27 14.87
N THR A 45 12.50 -21.48 14.31
CA THR A 45 11.40 -22.05 13.55
C THR A 45 10.06 -21.44 13.96
N ALA A 46 9.49 -20.59 13.10
CA ALA A 46 8.19 -19.98 13.32
C ALA A 46 7.12 -21.08 13.18
N THR A 47 6.86 -21.80 14.27
CA THR A 47 5.54 -22.36 14.52
C THR A 47 4.57 -21.19 14.50
N LEU A 48 3.52 -21.28 13.69
CA LEU A 48 2.40 -20.34 13.62
C LEU A 48 1.78 -20.14 15.02
N ALA A 49 2.35 -19.23 15.81
CA ALA A 49 1.77 -18.77 17.05
C ALA A 49 0.81 -17.64 16.69
N SER A 50 -0.47 -17.98 16.66
CA SER A 50 -1.60 -17.08 16.59
C SER A 50 -1.38 -15.92 17.57
N THR A 51 -1.12 -14.73 17.05
CA THR A 51 -1.16 -13.50 17.85
C THR A 51 -2.53 -13.44 18.53
N PRO A 52 -2.63 -13.30 19.87
CA PRO A 52 -3.92 -13.13 20.50
C PRO A 52 -4.57 -11.88 19.91
N LEU A 53 -5.76 -12.06 19.32
CA LEU A 53 -6.62 -10.97 18.89
C LEU A 53 -6.66 -9.95 20.03
N ALA A 54 -6.25 -8.71 19.75
CA ALA A 54 -6.56 -7.59 20.61
C ALA A 54 -8.07 -7.64 20.87
N THR A 55 -8.47 -7.73 22.15
CA THR A 55 -9.85 -7.74 22.60
C THR A 55 -10.55 -6.52 22.00
N VAL A 56 -11.37 -6.77 20.98
CA VAL A 56 -12.19 -5.74 20.35
C VAL A 56 -13.15 -5.22 21.43
N PRO A 57 -13.23 -3.91 21.69
CA PRO A 57 -14.14 -3.38 22.70
C PRO A 57 -15.57 -3.83 22.41
N SER A 58 -16.24 -4.36 23.43
CA SER A 58 -17.53 -5.07 23.35
C SER A 58 -18.70 -4.26 22.77
N GLY A 59 -18.50 -2.96 22.55
CA GLY A 59 -19.45 -2.08 21.84
C GLY A 59 -19.43 -2.22 20.31
N LEU A 60 -18.36 -2.73 19.69
CA LEU A 60 -18.29 -2.94 18.23
C LEU A 60 -19.02 -4.21 17.76
N THR A 61 -19.14 -5.21 18.64
CA THR A 61 -19.81 -6.49 18.36
C THR A 61 -21.30 -6.33 18.06
N ALA A 62 -21.96 -5.33 18.64
CA ALA A 62 -23.39 -5.07 18.41
C ALA A 62 -23.67 -4.40 17.04
N THR A 63 -22.68 -3.76 16.42
CA THR A 63 -22.84 -3.05 15.14
C THR A 63 -22.42 -3.90 13.92
N LEU A 64 -21.58 -4.92 14.12
CA LEU A 64 -21.11 -5.81 13.06
C LEU A 64 -22.18 -6.76 12.51
N THR A 65 -23.26 -7.00 13.24
CA THR A 65 -24.39 -7.85 12.82
C THR A 65 -25.31 -7.20 11.78
N GLN A 66 -25.15 -5.89 11.50
CA GLN A 66 -25.99 -5.17 10.54
C GLN A 66 -25.30 -4.87 9.21
N VAL A 67 -24.08 -5.36 8.96
CA VAL A 67 -23.46 -5.20 7.64
C VAL A 67 -24.19 -6.11 6.65
N PRO A 68 -24.87 -5.57 5.62
CA PRO A 68 -25.54 -6.38 4.63
C PRO A 68 -24.56 -7.36 3.99
N ALA A 69 -24.99 -8.61 3.78
CA ALA A 69 -24.15 -9.58 3.10
C ALA A 69 -23.74 -9.02 1.72
N PRO A 70 -22.45 -9.03 1.36
CA PRO A 70 -22.01 -8.47 0.10
C PRO A 70 -22.59 -9.32 -1.04
N VAL A 71 -23.28 -8.66 -1.98
CA VAL A 71 -23.85 -9.32 -3.17
C VAL A 71 -22.69 -9.67 -4.11
N PRO A 72 -22.54 -10.93 -4.55
CA PRO A 72 -21.55 -11.30 -5.54
C PRO A 72 -21.75 -10.47 -6.82
N ILE A 73 -20.67 -9.91 -7.34
CA ILE A 73 -20.71 -9.28 -8.66
C ILE A 73 -20.92 -10.35 -9.73
N ALA A 74 -21.95 -10.16 -10.54
CA ALA A 74 -22.35 -11.07 -11.61
C ALA A 74 -22.41 -10.34 -12.97
N GLY A 75 -22.49 -11.11 -14.04
CA GLY A 75 -22.63 -10.59 -15.41
C GLY A 75 -21.41 -9.80 -15.90
N GLU A 76 -21.68 -8.77 -16.69
CA GLU A 76 -20.65 -8.00 -17.40
C GLU A 76 -19.58 -7.42 -16.47
N PHE A 77 -19.96 -6.94 -15.28
CA PHE A 77 -19.00 -6.39 -14.33
C PHE A 77 -17.98 -7.44 -13.86
N ALA A 78 -18.43 -8.67 -13.59
CA ALA A 78 -17.54 -9.77 -13.23
C ALA A 78 -16.62 -10.16 -14.39
N ASP A 79 -17.11 -10.08 -15.63
CA ASP A 79 -16.29 -10.31 -16.83
C ASP A 79 -15.20 -9.24 -16.97
N GLN A 80 -15.52 -7.98 -16.70
CA GLN A 80 -14.54 -6.90 -16.69
C GLN A 80 -13.49 -7.06 -15.58
N VAL A 81 -13.88 -7.51 -14.38
CA VAL A 81 -12.93 -7.84 -13.30
C VAL A 81 -12.02 -9.01 -13.70
N ARG A 82 -12.56 -10.07 -14.32
CA ARG A 82 -11.75 -11.19 -14.84
C ARG A 82 -10.80 -10.75 -15.95
N LYS A 83 -11.23 -9.83 -16.82
CA LYS A 83 -10.37 -9.22 -17.84
C LYS A 83 -9.19 -8.48 -17.20
N VAL A 84 -9.41 -7.70 -16.13
CA VAL A 84 -8.30 -7.09 -15.37
C VAL A 84 -7.36 -8.16 -14.84
N GLY A 85 -7.87 -9.27 -14.30
CA GLY A 85 -7.02 -10.39 -13.86
C GLY A 85 -6.16 -10.99 -14.97
N GLN A 86 -6.70 -11.13 -16.18
CA GLN A 86 -5.93 -11.57 -17.35
C GLN A 86 -4.84 -10.56 -17.73
N MET A 87 -5.16 -9.25 -17.72
CA MET A 87 -4.17 -8.20 -18.01
C MET A 87 -3.07 -8.15 -16.94
N VAL A 88 -3.44 -8.28 -15.66
CA VAL A 88 -2.49 -8.38 -14.54
C VAL A 88 -1.59 -9.60 -14.73
N ALA A 89 -2.12 -10.76 -15.10
CA ALA A 89 -1.34 -11.96 -15.35
C ALA A 89 -0.38 -11.84 -16.55
N ALA A 90 -0.79 -11.13 -17.60
CA ALA A 90 0.03 -10.93 -18.81
C ALA A 90 1.09 -9.82 -18.68
N CYS A 91 0.97 -8.93 -17.70
CA CYS A 91 1.82 -7.74 -17.61
C CYS A 91 3.18 -8.06 -16.95
N PRO A 92 4.32 -7.96 -17.66
CA PRO A 92 5.65 -8.19 -17.08
C PRO A 92 6.12 -7.07 -16.14
N ASP A 93 5.46 -5.91 -16.17
CA ASP A 93 5.86 -4.76 -15.36
C ASP A 93 5.47 -4.89 -13.88
N TYR A 94 4.57 -5.81 -13.55
CA TYR A 94 4.31 -6.17 -12.16
C TYR A 94 5.36 -7.10 -11.59
N THR A 95 5.83 -6.78 -10.39
CA THR A 95 6.55 -7.74 -9.54
C THR A 95 5.61 -8.88 -9.12
N ASP A 96 6.16 -10.04 -8.76
CA ASP A 96 5.34 -11.19 -8.32
C ASP A 96 4.54 -10.89 -7.05
N ALA A 97 5.15 -10.14 -6.12
CA ALA A 97 4.47 -9.68 -4.92
C ALA A 97 3.28 -8.79 -5.27
N ARG A 98 3.45 -7.87 -6.23
CA ARG A 98 2.38 -6.98 -6.67
C ARG A 98 1.27 -7.73 -7.39
N ARG A 99 1.62 -8.66 -8.27
CA ARG A 99 0.68 -9.55 -8.96
C ARG A 99 -0.17 -10.35 -7.98
N THR A 100 0.45 -10.86 -6.91
CA THR A 100 -0.24 -11.57 -5.83
C THR A 100 -1.26 -10.68 -5.11
N GLN A 101 -0.88 -9.44 -4.76
CA GLN A 101 -1.80 -8.48 -4.13
C GLN A 101 -2.98 -8.13 -5.04
N MET A 102 -2.73 -7.91 -6.34
CA MET A 102 -3.77 -7.64 -7.33
C MET A 102 -4.75 -8.83 -7.45
N ASN A 103 -4.22 -10.05 -7.53
CA ASN A 103 -5.03 -11.27 -7.62
C ASN A 103 -5.85 -11.50 -6.33
N LEU A 104 -5.34 -11.13 -5.16
CA LEU A 104 -6.10 -11.16 -3.92
C LEU A 104 -7.30 -10.21 -3.99
N HIS A 105 -7.11 -8.96 -4.43
CA HIS A 105 -8.22 -8.02 -4.60
C HIS A 105 -9.24 -8.53 -5.63
N ILE A 106 -8.78 -9.10 -6.75
CA ILE A 106 -9.66 -9.71 -7.77
C ILE A 106 -10.47 -10.87 -7.17
N SER A 107 -9.84 -11.74 -6.38
CA SER A 107 -10.55 -12.84 -5.72
C SER A 107 -11.62 -12.35 -4.74
N TRP A 108 -11.33 -11.28 -3.99
CA TRP A 108 -12.29 -10.66 -3.08
C TRP A 108 -13.42 -9.95 -3.81
N LEU A 109 -13.15 -9.37 -4.98
CA LEU A 109 -14.20 -8.82 -5.83
C LEU A 109 -15.11 -9.95 -6.31
N LEU A 110 -14.56 -11.03 -6.86
CA LEU A 110 -15.35 -12.15 -7.43
C LEU A 110 -16.05 -13.00 -6.36
N ALA A 111 -15.48 -13.11 -5.15
CA ALA A 111 -16.01 -13.86 -4.02
C ALA A 111 -15.93 -13.00 -2.73
N PRO A 112 -16.84 -12.03 -2.55
CA PRO A 112 -16.80 -11.08 -1.43
C PRO A 112 -16.96 -11.69 -0.03
N ASP A 113 -17.52 -12.90 0.06
CA ASP A 113 -17.63 -13.67 1.29
C ASP A 113 -16.28 -14.15 1.82
N THR A 114 -15.26 -14.24 0.95
CA THR A 114 -13.88 -14.59 1.31
C THR A 114 -13.06 -13.43 1.90
N ILE A 115 -13.62 -12.22 1.93
CA ILE A 115 -12.97 -11.06 2.54
C ILE A 115 -12.82 -11.30 4.06
N PRO A 116 -11.60 -11.23 4.62
CA PRO A 116 -11.41 -11.40 6.06
C PRO A 116 -12.20 -10.37 6.88
N GLN A 117 -12.75 -10.79 8.03
CA GLN A 117 -13.61 -9.94 8.87
C GLN A 117 -12.94 -8.60 9.25
N TYR A 118 -11.63 -8.62 9.53
CA TYR A 118 -10.87 -7.40 9.86
C TYR A 118 -10.77 -6.41 8.70
N MET A 119 -10.96 -6.85 7.45
CA MET A 119 -10.98 -5.99 6.26
C MET A 119 -12.37 -5.42 5.96
N LYS A 120 -13.45 -6.04 6.45
CA LYS A 120 -14.81 -5.59 6.13
C LYS A 120 -15.10 -4.20 6.68
N LEU A 121 -14.65 -3.91 7.91
CA LEU A 121 -14.84 -2.61 8.55
C LEU A 121 -14.15 -1.45 7.80
N PRO A 122 -12.84 -1.51 7.48
CA PRO A 122 -12.17 -0.41 6.77
C PRO A 122 -12.66 -0.21 5.32
N LEU A 123 -13.25 -1.23 4.69
CA LEU A 123 -13.83 -1.11 3.34
C LEU A 123 -15.12 -0.27 3.31
N GLY A 124 -15.79 -0.11 4.46
CA GLY A 124 -16.96 0.75 4.61
C GLY A 124 -18.16 0.33 3.74
N ASN A 125 -18.94 1.32 3.30
CA ASN A 125 -20.23 1.10 2.63
C ASN A 125 -20.12 0.70 1.14
N ASN A 126 -18.94 0.85 0.53
CA ASN A 126 -18.69 0.49 -0.87
C ASN A 126 -17.41 -0.34 -0.99
N PRO A 127 -17.42 -1.60 -0.51
CA PRO A 127 -16.23 -2.45 -0.51
C PRO A 127 -15.70 -2.70 -1.92
N THR A 128 -16.58 -2.87 -2.90
CA THR A 128 -16.22 -3.06 -4.31
C THR A 128 -15.39 -1.89 -4.84
N GLY A 129 -15.89 -0.67 -4.69
CA GLY A 129 -15.17 0.53 -5.11
C GLY A 129 -13.82 0.69 -4.41
N ARG A 130 -13.76 0.44 -3.09
CA ARG A 130 -12.51 0.52 -2.31
C ARG A 130 -11.47 -0.52 -2.71
N LEU A 131 -11.89 -1.74 -3.05
CA LEU A 131 -10.98 -2.77 -3.53
C LEU A 131 -10.37 -2.39 -4.89
N ILE A 132 -11.18 -1.84 -5.79
CA ILE A 132 -10.74 -1.35 -7.11
C ILE A 132 -9.83 -0.13 -6.95
N GLU A 133 -10.14 0.78 -6.03
CA GLU A 133 -9.30 1.94 -5.71
C GLU A 133 -7.92 1.50 -5.21
N GLY A 134 -7.86 0.48 -4.36
CA GLY A 134 -6.60 -0.13 -3.93
C GLY A 134 -5.79 -0.69 -5.11
N MET A 135 -6.46 -1.40 -6.05
CA MET A 135 -5.82 -1.90 -7.27
C MET A 135 -5.29 -0.76 -8.15
N ALA A 136 -6.05 0.32 -8.33
CA ALA A 136 -5.66 1.49 -9.11
C ALA A 136 -4.46 2.20 -8.47
N THR A 137 -4.48 2.39 -7.15
CA THR A 137 -3.38 2.97 -6.37
C THR A 137 -2.10 2.17 -6.53
N PHE A 138 -2.18 0.84 -6.42
CA PHE A 138 -1.04 -0.05 -6.61
C PHE A 138 -0.48 0.00 -8.03
N THR A 139 -1.35 0.04 -9.03
CA THR A 139 -0.95 0.17 -10.44
C THR A 139 -0.26 1.50 -10.70
N SER A 140 -0.79 2.58 -10.13
CA SER A 140 -0.25 3.94 -10.24
C SER A 140 1.14 4.02 -9.63
N ALA A 141 1.30 3.51 -8.40
CA ALA A 141 2.58 3.47 -7.72
C ALA A 141 3.63 2.71 -8.55
N GLU A 142 3.27 1.53 -9.07
CA GLU A 142 4.22 0.72 -9.84
C GLU A 142 4.57 1.34 -11.20
N TRP A 143 3.62 2.04 -11.82
CA TRP A 143 3.87 2.77 -13.06
C TRP A 143 4.75 4.00 -12.79
N GLY A 144 4.54 4.69 -11.66
CA GLY A 144 5.39 5.78 -11.19
C GLY A 144 6.84 5.37 -10.96
N LEU A 145 7.07 4.19 -10.37
CA LEU A 145 8.41 3.62 -10.19
C LEU A 145 9.12 3.33 -11.53
N ARG A 146 8.35 3.14 -12.61
CA ARG A 146 8.84 2.96 -13.98
C ARG A 146 8.86 4.25 -14.79
N SER A 147 8.95 5.40 -14.10
CA SER A 147 8.96 6.73 -14.72
C SER A 147 7.74 7.01 -15.60
N LYS A 148 6.61 6.34 -15.31
CA LYS A 148 5.36 6.46 -16.08
C LYS A 148 5.54 6.19 -17.58
N ASP A 149 6.33 5.17 -17.93
CA ASP A 149 6.56 4.78 -19.32
C ASP A 149 5.22 4.56 -20.06
N PRO A 150 4.94 5.32 -21.14
CA PRO A 150 3.68 5.21 -21.88
C PRO A 150 3.52 3.88 -22.62
N THR A 151 4.61 3.11 -22.78
CA THR A 151 4.60 1.77 -23.39
C THR A 151 4.36 0.65 -22.39
N SER A 152 4.35 0.98 -21.08
CA SER A 152 4.12 0.00 -20.01
C SER A 152 2.74 -0.64 -20.09
N CYS A 153 2.67 -1.94 -19.81
CA CYS A 153 1.40 -2.65 -19.69
C CYS A 153 0.52 -2.18 -18.51
N LEU A 154 1.09 -1.39 -17.58
CA LEU A 154 0.37 -0.82 -16.44
C LEU A 154 -0.61 0.28 -16.86
N LEU A 155 -0.32 1.03 -17.93
CA LEU A 155 -1.20 2.10 -18.41
C LEU A 155 -2.58 1.58 -18.88
N PRO A 156 -2.68 0.59 -19.79
CA PRO A 156 -3.97 0.05 -20.19
C PRO A 156 -4.71 -0.63 -19.02
N ILE A 157 -3.99 -1.21 -18.05
CA ILE A 157 -4.57 -1.76 -16.81
C ILE A 157 -5.19 -0.64 -15.98
N GLY A 158 -4.46 0.46 -15.77
CA GLY A 158 -4.96 1.65 -15.07
C GLY A 158 -6.19 2.25 -15.74
N LYS A 159 -6.21 2.30 -17.08
CA LYS A 159 -7.39 2.73 -17.86
C LYS A 159 -8.61 1.82 -17.61
N GLN A 160 -8.42 0.50 -17.63
CA GLN A 160 -9.49 -0.44 -17.35
C GLN A 160 -9.99 -0.33 -15.89
N LEU A 161 -9.09 -0.08 -14.93
CA LEU A 161 -9.45 0.16 -13.54
C LEU A 161 -10.23 1.47 -13.35
N ASN A 162 -9.89 2.54 -14.09
CA ASN A 162 -10.66 3.79 -14.09
C ASN A 162 -12.10 3.58 -14.54
N LEU A 163 -12.34 2.74 -15.55
CA LEU A 163 -13.70 2.40 -15.98
C LEU A 163 -14.49 1.72 -14.85
N LEU A 164 -13.85 0.79 -14.14
CA LEU A 164 -14.45 0.09 -13.00
C LEU A 164 -14.69 1.03 -11.79
N LEU A 165 -13.79 1.99 -11.54
CA LEU A 165 -13.96 3.01 -10.51
C LEU A 165 -15.20 3.85 -10.79
N VAL A 166 -15.33 4.38 -12.00
CA VAL A 166 -16.49 5.19 -12.40
C VAL A 166 -17.78 4.37 -12.29
N ALA A 167 -17.76 3.11 -12.75
CA ALA A 167 -18.91 2.21 -12.64
C ALA A 167 -19.35 1.92 -11.20
N THR A 168 -18.44 2.07 -10.23
CA THR A 168 -18.72 1.86 -8.79
C THR A 168 -18.88 3.18 -8.02
N GLY A 169 -19.00 4.31 -8.72
CA GLY A 169 -19.18 5.64 -8.12
C GLY A 169 -17.91 6.19 -7.44
N GLN A 170 -16.73 5.66 -7.76
CA GLN A 170 -15.45 6.20 -7.32
C GLN A 170 -14.87 7.17 -8.36
N ALA A 171 -13.97 8.05 -7.92
CA ALA A 171 -13.25 8.96 -8.81
C ALA A 171 -12.18 8.20 -9.61
N ALA A 172 -12.04 8.54 -10.89
CA ALA A 172 -10.96 8.05 -11.74
C ALA A 172 -9.63 8.73 -11.39
N PHE A 173 -8.52 8.01 -11.54
CA PHE A 173 -7.18 8.53 -11.39
C PHE A 173 -6.79 9.31 -12.65
N SER A 174 -6.41 10.59 -12.49
CA SER A 174 -6.10 11.48 -13.63
C SER A 174 -4.91 11.04 -14.46
N GLU A 175 -3.97 10.32 -13.86
CA GLU A 175 -2.76 9.86 -14.54
C GLU A 175 -3.00 8.74 -15.56
N PHE A 176 -4.14 8.05 -15.49
CA PHE A 176 -4.54 7.05 -16.48
C PHE A 176 -5.52 7.59 -17.52
N GLN A 177 -5.65 8.90 -17.69
CA GLN A 177 -6.48 9.50 -18.75
C GLN A 177 -5.78 9.37 -20.12
#